data_AF-A0A2M8CCD7-F1
#
_entry.id   AF-A0A2M8CCD7-F1
#
_cell.length_a   1.000
_cell.length_b   1.000
_cell.length_c   1.000
_cell.angle_alpha   90.00
_cell.angle_beta   90.00
_cell.angle_gamma   90.00
#
_symmetry.space_group_name_H-M   'P 1'
#
loop_
_entity.id
_entity.type
_entity.pdbx_description
1 polymer ?
#
loop_
_entity_poly.entity_id
_entity_poly.type
_entity_poly.pdbx_seq_one_letter_code
_entity_poly.pdbx_strand_id
1 'polypeptide(L)'
;MTTRYFKENESFYLTITPEGTRALVRQWKKGFYILAIKTGVPIVLGYLDYQKKTGGPTKVFYPTGDYEADMKKIEAFYRGINGLHPERFNVK
;
A
#
# COMPACT_ATOMS: atom_id res chain seq x y z
N MET A 1 4.39 11.54 -15.64
CA MET A 1 3.93 10.50 -16.58
C MET A 1 2.77 9.69 -16.01
N THR A 2 2.92 9.00 -14.86
CA THR A 2 1.84 8.14 -14.30
C THR A 2 0.54 8.87 -13.92
N THR A 3 0.63 10.14 -13.51
CA THR A 3 -0.53 10.99 -13.16
C THR A 3 -1.48 11.25 -14.34
N ARG A 4 -0.96 11.22 -15.56
CA ARG A 4 -1.73 11.48 -16.80
C ARG A 4 -2.67 10.32 -17.11
N TYR A 5 -2.21 9.08 -16.91
CA TYR A 5 -3.01 7.87 -17.14
C TYR A 5 -4.24 7.79 -16.23
N PHE A 6 -4.14 8.27 -14.99
CA PHE A 6 -5.30 8.35 -14.08
C PHE A 6 -6.34 9.39 -14.50
N LYS A 7 -5.99 10.39 -15.33
CA LYS A 7 -6.92 11.41 -15.82
C LYS A 7 -7.52 11.06 -17.19
N GLU A 8 -6.79 10.33 -18.03
CA GLU A 8 -7.17 10.08 -19.42
C GLU A 8 -7.92 8.75 -19.63
N ASN A 9 -7.98 7.87 -18.64
CA ASN A 9 -8.66 6.57 -18.74
C ASN A 9 -9.85 6.51 -17.78
N GLU A 10 -11.00 6.00 -18.24
CA GLU A 10 -12.19 5.77 -17.39
C GLU A 10 -11.92 4.80 -16.23
N SER A 11 -10.94 3.91 -16.36
CA SER A 11 -10.56 2.96 -15.33
C SER A 11 -9.07 2.63 -15.40
N PHE A 12 -8.31 2.97 -14.35
CA PHE A 12 -6.89 2.68 -14.25
C PHE A 12 -6.54 2.23 -12.82
N TYR A 13 -5.96 1.04 -12.71
CA TYR A 13 -5.55 0.43 -11.44
C TYR A 13 -4.04 0.22 -11.45
N LEU A 14 -3.37 0.69 -10.39
CA LEU A 14 -1.92 0.55 -10.23
C LEU A 14 -1.61 -0.09 -8.89
N THR A 15 -1.09 -1.31 -8.94
CA THR A 15 -0.63 -2.02 -7.74
C THR A 15 0.84 -1.72 -7.50
N ILE A 16 1.16 -1.20 -6.31
CA ILE A 16 2.53 -0.88 -5.91
C ILE A 16 2.82 -1.60 -4.61
N THR A 17 3.86 -2.42 -4.58
CA THR A 17 4.44 -2.93 -3.32
C THR A 17 5.36 -1.86 -2.74
N PRO A 18 5.07 -1.28 -1.57
CA PRO A 18 5.78 -0.12 -1.05
C PRO A 18 7.24 -0.41 -0.64
N GLU A 19 7.57 -1.68 -0.38
CA GLU A 19 8.94 -2.16 -0.11
C GLU A 19 9.78 -2.27 -1.39
N GLY A 20 9.15 -2.63 -2.52
CA GLY A 20 9.77 -2.68 -3.85
C GLY A 20 10.91 -3.70 -4.02
N THR A 21 11.20 -4.52 -3.00
CA THR A 21 12.19 -5.60 -3.05
C THR A 21 11.67 -6.83 -2.32
N ARG A 22 12.26 -8.00 -2.58
CA ARG A 22 11.99 -9.24 -1.80
C ARG A 22 12.82 -9.34 -0.52
N ALA A 23 13.68 -8.35 -0.26
CA ALA A 23 14.49 -8.24 0.95
C ALA A 23 13.78 -7.33 1.97
N LEU A 24 14.13 -7.49 3.25
CA LEU A 24 13.58 -6.66 4.32
C LEU A 24 13.95 -5.19 4.10
N VAL A 25 12.94 -4.32 4.03
CA VAL A 25 13.15 -2.87 3.91
C VAL A 25 12.65 -2.16 5.16
N ARG A 26 13.53 -1.40 5.82
CA ARG A 26 13.21 -0.67 7.06
C ARG A 26 12.30 0.54 6.88
N GLN A 27 12.18 1.06 5.65
CA GLN A 27 11.38 2.22 5.31
C GLN A 27 10.71 2.04 3.96
N TRP A 28 9.38 2.14 3.94
CA TRP A 28 8.61 2.06 2.71
C TRP A 28 8.84 3.29 1.82
N LYS A 29 8.83 3.09 0.50
CA LYS A 29 8.96 4.19 -0.46
C LYS A 29 7.69 5.05 -0.42
N LYS A 30 7.84 6.38 -0.31
CA LYS A 30 6.70 7.32 -0.22
C LYS A 30 5.99 7.58 -1.57
N GLY A 31 6.49 7.04 -2.67
CA GLY A 31 6.03 7.35 -4.02
C GLY A 31 4.54 7.06 -4.26
N PHE A 32 4.02 5.95 -3.72
CA PHE A 32 2.60 5.60 -3.84
C PHE A 32 1.70 6.62 -3.12
N TYR A 33 2.12 7.09 -1.94
CA TYR A 33 1.38 8.07 -1.16
C TYR A 33 1.38 9.45 -1.81
N ILE A 34 2.54 9.89 -2.31
CA ILE A 34 2.67 11.16 -3.05
C ILE A 34 1.81 11.13 -4.31
N LEU A 35 1.78 9.99 -5.02
CA LEU A 35 0.93 9.81 -6.19
C LEU A 35 -0.55 9.97 -5.81
N ALA A 36 -1.00 9.26 -4.78
CA ALA A 36 -2.38 9.29 -4.32
C ALA A 36 -2.84 10.70 -3.92
N ILE A 37 -2.02 11.43 -3.17
CA ILE A 37 -2.28 12.84 -2.81
C ILE A 37 -2.35 13.73 -4.05
N LYS A 38 -1.41 13.58 -5.00
CA LYS A 38 -1.36 14.44 -6.20
C LYS A 38 -2.49 14.18 -7.18
N THR A 39 -3.02 12.96 -7.25
CA THR A 39 -4.10 12.59 -8.17
C THR A 39 -5.47 12.55 -7.50
N GLY A 40 -5.55 12.66 -6.18
CA GLY A 40 -6.81 12.57 -5.42
C GLY A 40 -7.44 11.18 -5.47
N VAL A 41 -6.66 10.14 -5.84
CA VAL A 41 -7.16 8.77 -5.94
C VAL A 41 -6.99 8.06 -4.60
N PRO A 42 -7.94 7.20 -4.20
CA PRO A 42 -7.79 6.40 -2.99
C PRO A 42 -6.72 5.33 -3.15
N ILE A 43 -6.16 4.89 -2.02
CA ILE A 43 -5.25 3.75 -1.93
C ILE A 43 -6.06 2.53 -1.52
N VAL A 44 -6.01 1.46 -2.31
CA VAL A 44 -6.60 0.17 -1.92
C VAL A 44 -5.55 -0.68 -1.24
N LEU A 45 -5.79 -1.04 0.03
CA LEU A 45 -4.95 -1.93 0.80
C LEU A 45 -5.26 -3.37 0.40
N GLY A 46 -4.29 -4.01 -0.27
CA GLY A 46 -4.31 -5.43 -0.61
C GLY A 46 -3.38 -6.21 0.31
N TYR A 47 -3.74 -7.46 0.62
CA TYR A 47 -2.92 -8.33 1.46
C TYR A 47 -2.96 -9.78 1.01
N LEU A 48 -1.97 -10.55 1.48
CA LEU A 48 -1.90 -12.01 1.34
C LEU A 48 -1.55 -12.60 2.71
N ASP A 49 -2.49 -13.30 3.33
CA ASP A 49 -2.31 -14.05 4.57
C ASP A 49 -2.10 -15.52 4.24
N TYR A 50 -0.86 -15.99 4.39
CA TYR A 50 -0.46 -17.37 4.09
C TYR A 50 -0.92 -18.35 5.16
N GLN A 51 -1.08 -17.91 6.41
CA GLN A 51 -1.57 -18.78 7.49
C GLN A 51 -3.04 -19.15 7.24
N LYS A 52 -3.84 -18.18 6.79
CA LYS A 52 -5.27 -18.37 6.48
C LYS A 52 -5.53 -18.77 5.02
N LYS A 53 -4.52 -18.71 4.15
CA LYS A 53 -4.63 -18.88 2.70
C LYS A 53 -5.67 -17.95 2.07
N THR A 54 -5.75 -16.72 2.57
CA THR A 54 -6.70 -15.69 2.13
C THR A 54 -5.95 -14.46 1.65
N GLY A 55 -6.51 -13.75 0.69
CA GLY A 55 -5.95 -12.47 0.27
C GLY A 55 -6.86 -11.73 -0.70
N GLY A 56 -6.46 -10.52 -1.03
CA GLY A 56 -7.19 -9.66 -1.95
C GLY A 56 -7.21 -8.18 -1.55
N PRO A 57 -7.86 -7.32 -2.36
CA PRO A 57 -8.14 -5.94 -1.99
C PRO A 57 -9.19 -5.93 -0.87
N THR A 58 -8.98 -5.15 0.19
CA THR A 58 -9.94 -5.13 1.31
C THR A 58 -10.40 -3.74 1.69
N LYS A 59 -9.48 -2.80 1.91
CA LYS A 59 -9.82 -1.49 2.47
C LYS A 59 -9.44 -0.39 1.51
N VAL A 60 -10.39 0.51 1.26
CA VAL A 60 -10.12 1.77 0.57
C VAL A 60 -9.68 2.79 1.62
N PHE A 61 -8.51 3.36 1.40
CA PHE A 61 -7.88 4.35 2.28
C PHE A 61 -7.75 5.67 1.53
N TYR A 62 -8.29 6.74 2.10
CA TYR A 62 -8.18 8.09 1.56
C TYR A 62 -7.08 8.84 2.30
N PRO A 63 -5.96 9.17 1.64
CA PRO A 63 -4.88 9.95 2.24
C PRO A 63 -5.36 11.33 2.69
N THR A 64 -5.02 11.72 3.90
CA THR A 64 -5.35 13.00 4.52
C THR A 64 -4.32 14.09 4.21
N GLY A 65 -3.13 13.70 3.78
CA GLY A 65 -1.98 14.59 3.60
C GLY A 65 -0.96 14.51 4.73
N ASP A 66 -1.37 14.05 5.91
CA ASP A 66 -0.45 13.73 7.01
C ASP A 66 0.13 12.31 6.82
N TYR A 67 1.30 12.25 6.18
CA TYR A 67 1.97 11.00 5.87
C TYR A 67 2.21 10.13 7.11
N GLU A 68 2.64 10.71 8.23
CA GLU A 68 3.01 9.93 9.42
C GLU A 68 1.77 9.37 10.11
N ALA A 69 0.70 10.17 10.23
CA ALA A 69 -0.56 9.71 10.80
C ALA A 69 -1.23 8.64 9.94
N ASP A 70 -1.16 8.79 8.62
CA ASP A 70 -1.77 7.85 7.69
C ASP A 70 -0.99 6.55 7.56
N MET A 71 0.34 6.62 7.54
CA MET A 71 1.17 5.43 7.59
C MET A 71 0.93 4.60 8.83
N LYS A 72 0.75 5.22 10.01
CA LYS A 72 0.37 4.47 11.23
C LYS A 72 -0.93 3.69 11.08
N LYS A 73 -1.94 4.26 10.41
CA LYS A 73 -3.22 3.58 10.14
C LYS A 73 -3.04 2.43 9.15
N ILE A 74 -2.22 2.62 8.12
CA ILE A 74 -1.92 1.60 7.11
C ILE A 74 -1.10 0.46 7.73
N GLU A 75 -0.06 0.77 8.51
CA GLU A 75 0.75 -0.23 9.24
C GLU A 75 -0.10 -1.01 10.24
N ALA A 76 -0.96 -0.33 11.00
CA ALA A 76 -1.90 -0.99 11.91
C ALA A 76 -2.86 -1.94 11.21
N PHE A 77 -3.25 -1.66 9.95
CA PHE A 77 -4.05 -2.57 9.15
C PHE A 77 -3.29 -3.86 8.78
N TYR A 78 -1.99 -3.76 8.49
CA TYR A 78 -1.16 -4.92 8.16
C TYR A 78 -0.70 -5.72 9.39
N ARG A 79 -0.88 -5.18 10.60
CA ARG A 79 -0.55 -5.86 11.85
C ARG A 79 -1.42 -7.12 12.01
N GLY A 80 -0.76 -8.27 12.12
CA GLY A 80 -1.43 -9.58 12.25
C GLY A 80 -1.69 -10.30 10.93
N ILE A 81 -1.28 -9.73 9.80
CA ILE A 81 -1.27 -10.41 8.50
C ILE A 81 0.05 -11.16 8.36
N ASN A 82 -0.03 -12.49 8.22
CA ASN A 82 1.14 -13.35 8.15
C ASN A 82 1.53 -13.62 6.70
N GLY A 83 2.63 -13.00 6.25
CA GLY A 83 3.26 -13.33 4.98
C GLY A 83 3.92 -14.71 4.99
N LEU A 84 4.30 -15.21 3.82
CA LEU A 84 5.06 -16.47 3.70
C LEU A 84 6.42 -16.42 4.43
N HIS A 85 7.03 -15.24 4.47
CA HIS A 85 8.28 -14.94 5.17
C HIS A 85 8.06 -13.75 6.12
N PRO A 86 7.45 -13.95 7.30
CA PRO A 86 7.15 -12.87 8.24
C PRO A 86 8.39 -12.07 8.65
N GLU A 87 9.56 -12.71 8.71
CA GLU A 87 10.85 -12.10 9.04
C GLU A 87 11.34 -11.09 8.01
N ARG A 88 10.75 -11.10 6.80
CA ARG A 88 11.09 -10.19 5.70
C ARG A 88 10.09 -9.05 5.53
N PHE A 89 9.05 -9.01 6.35
CA PHE A 89 8.01 -7.99 6.28
C PHE A 89 8.17 -7.01 7.44
N ASN A 90 8.36 -5.73 7.12
CA ASN A 90 8.58 -4.71 8.14
C ASN A 90 7.26 -4.02 8.49
N VAL A 91 6.59 -4.54 9.53
CA VAL A 91 5.46 -3.86 10.18
C VAL A 91 5.96 -3.37 11.53
N LYS A 92 5.93 -2.06 11.78
CA LYS A 92 6.26 -1.49 13.08
C LYS A 92 5.12 -1.61 14.11
#